data_AF-A0A2V7W3K2-F1
#
_entry.id   AF-A0A2V7W3K2-F1
#
_cell.length_a   1.000
_cell.length_b   1.000
_cell.length_c   1.000
_cell.angle_alpha   90.00
_cell.angle_beta   90.00
_cell.angle_gamma   90.00
#
_symmetry.space_group_name_H-M   'P 1'
#
loop_
_entity.id
_entity.type
_entity.pdbx_description
1 polymer ?
#
loop_
_entity_poly.entity_id
_entity_poly.type
_entity_poly.pdbx_seq_one_letter_code
_entity_poly.pdbx_strand_id
1 'polypeptide(L)'
;MDTCSYCGAPFPRTRKTRKYCTNRCKTNACLDKKPRLRAAEVEALHEILRTEFHSVEALREQLRAILAPHLPPIPLIDGRAAVPRLD
;
A
#
# COMPACT_ATOMS: atom_id res chain seq x y z
N MET A 1 18.33 8.97 -28.50
CA MET A 1 18.60 8.22 -27.25
C MET A 1 17.76 8.82 -26.14
N ASP A 2 17.49 8.08 -25.08
CA ASP A 2 16.82 8.57 -23.87
C ASP A 2 17.66 8.22 -22.63
N THR A 3 17.37 8.86 -21.50
CA THR A 3 18.15 8.71 -20.25
C THR A 3 17.33 7.92 -19.24
N CYS A 4 17.91 6.87 -18.65
CA CYS A 4 17.19 6.06 -17.68
C CYS A 4 16.82 6.89 -16.45
N SER A 5 15.52 6.94 -16.11
CA SER A 5 15.05 7.68 -14.92
C SER A 5 15.49 7.11 -13.57
N TYR A 6 16.21 5.98 -13.57
CA TYR A 6 16.72 5.34 -12.35
C TYR A 6 18.25 5.51 -12.24
N CYS A 7 19.00 5.00 -13.21
CA CYS A 7 20.47 4.98 -13.14
C CYS A 7 21.17 6.07 -13.96
N GLY A 8 20.43 6.91 -14.71
CA GLY A 8 21.02 7.96 -15.54
C GLY A 8 21.75 7.48 -16.80
N ALA A 9 21.85 6.17 -17.03
CA ALA A 9 22.52 5.65 -18.22
C ALA A 9 21.71 5.94 -19.51
N PRO A 10 22.38 6.27 -20.63
CA PRO A 10 21.72 6.42 -21.92
C PRO A 10 21.24 5.05 -22.43
N PHE A 11 20.09 5.00 -23.11
CA PHE A 11 19.56 3.77 -23.70
C PHE A 11 18.77 4.03 -25.01
N PRO A 12 18.68 3.03 -25.91
CA PRO A 12 17.86 3.14 -27.11
C PRO A 12 16.37 3.11 -26.74
N ARG A 13 15.65 4.15 -27.14
CA ARG A 13 14.22 4.28 -26.87
C ARG A 13 13.42 3.43 -27.85
N THR A 14 13.04 2.23 -27.43
CA THR A 14 12.24 1.30 -28.25
C THR A 14 10.74 1.61 -28.24
N ARG A 15 10.24 2.35 -27.24
CA ARG A 15 8.83 2.77 -27.11
C ARG A 15 8.77 4.14 -26.44
N LYS A 16 7.78 4.98 -26.82
CA LYS A 16 7.58 6.33 -26.23
C LYS A 16 7.39 6.29 -24.71
N THR A 17 6.81 5.23 -24.16
CA THR A 17 6.52 5.10 -22.71
C THR A 17 7.65 4.50 -21.88
N ARG A 18 8.74 4.02 -22.50
CA ARG A 18 9.83 3.36 -21.79
C ARG A 18 10.65 4.39 -21.01
N LYS A 19 10.71 4.23 -19.68
CA LYS A 19 11.43 5.12 -18.74
C LYS A 19 12.77 4.56 -18.25
N TYR A 20 12.98 3.25 -18.42
CA TYR A 20 14.12 2.54 -17.82
C TYR A 20 14.92 1.77 -18.86
N CYS A 21 16.25 1.77 -18.69
CA CYS A 21 17.16 1.06 -19.58
C CYS A 21 16.99 -0.47 -19.46
N THR A 22 16.64 -0.99 -18.28
CA THR A 22 16.45 -2.43 -18.04
C THR A 22 15.26 -2.71 -17.12
N ASN A 23 14.79 -3.97 -17.12
CA ASN A 23 13.80 -4.43 -16.14
C ASN A 23 14.32 -4.30 -14.70
N ARG A 24 15.63 -4.49 -14.47
CA ARG A 24 16.25 -4.30 -13.15
C ARG A 24 16.08 -2.86 -12.65
N CYS A 25 16.35 -1.87 -13.50
CA CYS A 25 16.15 -0.45 -13.16
C CYS A 25 14.68 -0.11 -12.89
N LYS A 26 13.75 -0.71 -13.65
CA LYS A 26 12.31 -0.58 -13.36
C LYS A 26 11.96 -1.14 -11.98
N THR A 27 12.44 -2.34 -11.66
CA THR A 27 12.20 -2.98 -10.36
C THR A 27 12.78 -2.13 -9.24
N ASN A 28 14.05 -1.74 -9.31
CA ASN A 28 14.67 -0.92 -8.26
C ASN A 28 13.95 0.42 -8.06
N ALA A 29 13.57 1.11 -9.15
CA ALA A 29 12.78 2.34 -9.04
C ALA A 29 11.41 2.12 -8.36
N CYS A 30 10.80 0.94 -8.52
CA CYS A 30 9.58 0.58 -7.79
C CYS A 30 9.85 0.23 -6.32
N LEU A 31 11.02 -0.35 -6.02
CA LEU A 31 11.42 -0.68 -4.65
C LEU A 31 11.75 0.58 -3.85
N ASP A 32 12.49 1.52 -4.40
CA ASP A 32 12.89 2.76 -3.71
C ASP A 32 11.69 3.67 -3.42
N LYS A 33 10.63 3.59 -4.21
CA LYS A 33 9.39 4.35 -3.99
C LYS A 33 8.52 3.83 -2.85
N LYS A 34 8.70 2.57 -2.46
CA LYS A 34 7.88 1.95 -1.42
C LYS A 34 8.70 1.92 -0.14
N PRO A 35 8.27 2.59 0.95
CA PRO A 35 8.91 2.36 2.24
C PRO A 35 8.83 0.86 2.54
N ARG A 36 9.99 0.24 2.69
CA ARG A 36 10.10 -1.16 3.08
C ARG A 36 10.44 -1.20 4.55
N LEU A 37 9.54 -1.81 5.31
CA LEU A 37 9.89 -2.28 6.63
C LEU A 37 10.99 -3.34 6.48
N ARG A 38 12.08 -3.18 7.21
CA ARG A 38 13.10 -4.20 7.43
C ARG A 38 12.45 -5.39 8.13
N ALA A 39 13.05 -6.57 7.98
CA ALA A 39 12.55 -7.77 8.65
C ALA A 39 12.34 -7.57 10.17
N ALA A 40 13.30 -6.92 10.83
CA ALA A 40 13.20 -6.56 12.25
C ALA A 40 12.02 -5.63 12.57
N GLU A 41 11.66 -4.70 11.67
CA GLU A 41 10.52 -3.81 11.86
C GLU A 41 9.20 -4.57 11.71
N VAL A 42 9.14 -5.56 10.81
CA VAL A 42 7.97 -6.45 10.67
C VAL A 42 7.81 -7.34 11.91
N GLU A 43 8.90 -7.89 12.42
CA GLU A 43 8.88 -8.70 13.65
C GLU A 43 8.43 -7.88 14.86
N ALA A 44 8.94 -6.64 15.00
CA ALA A 44 8.50 -5.72 16.05
C ALA A 44 6.99 -5.42 15.96
N LEU A 45 6.46 -5.19 14.75
CA LEU A 45 5.02 -5.03 14.54
C LEU A 45 4.23 -6.28 14.94
N HIS A 46 4.70 -7.47 14.60
CA HIS A 46 4.04 -8.70 15.02
C HIS A 46 4.03 -8.88 16.55
N GLU A 47 5.09 -8.46 17.23
CA GLU A 47 5.16 -8.51 18.69
C GLU A 47 4.15 -7.54 19.33
N ILE A 48 4.10 -6.30 18.85
CA ILE A 48 3.10 -5.30 19.28
C ILE A 48 1.68 -5.85 19.07
N LEU A 49 1.39 -6.36 17.88
CA LEU A 49 0.06 -6.91 17.58
C LEU A 49 -0.31 -8.09 18.48
N ARG A 50 0.62 -8.99 18.79
CA ARG A 50 0.39 -10.11 19.72
C ARG A 50 0.23 -9.66 21.17
N THR A 51 0.92 -8.59 21.58
CA THR A 51 0.85 -8.05 22.94
C THR A 51 -0.45 -7.31 23.19
N GLU A 52 -0.89 -6.50 22.22
CA GLU A 52 -2.04 -5.62 22.37
C GLU A 52 -3.38 -6.30 22.06
N PHE A 53 -3.39 -7.34 21.22
CA PHE A 53 -4.63 -7.94 20.73
C PHE A 53 -4.66 -9.46 20.91
N HIS A 54 -5.68 -9.96 21.60
CA HIS A 54 -5.89 -11.40 21.82
C HIS A 54 -6.56 -12.11 20.64
N SER A 55 -7.15 -11.37 19.69
CA SER A 55 -7.76 -11.92 18.46
C SER A 55 -7.84 -10.89 17.34
N VAL A 56 -8.06 -11.36 16.11
CA VAL A 56 -8.29 -10.51 14.94
C VAL A 56 -9.57 -9.70 15.09
N GLU A 57 -10.60 -10.29 15.72
CA GLU A 57 -11.87 -9.65 16.01
C GLU A 57 -11.71 -8.48 16.98
N ALA A 58 -10.88 -8.62 18.03
CA ALA A 58 -10.59 -7.55 18.98
C ALA A 58 -9.87 -6.38 18.29
N LEU A 59 -8.89 -6.66 17.43
CA LEU A 59 -8.21 -5.64 16.62
C LEU A 59 -9.20 -4.91 15.70
N ARG A 60 -10.08 -5.64 15.01
CA ARG A 60 -11.08 -5.05 14.12
C ARG A 60 -12.03 -4.13 14.86
N GLU A 61 -12.48 -4.52 16.05
CA GLU A 61 -13.39 -3.71 16.85
C GLU A 61 -12.73 -2.43 17.35
N GLN A 62 -11.48 -2.51 17.81
CA GLN A 62 -10.73 -1.33 18.24
C GLN A 62 -10.44 -0.38 17.08
N LEU A 63 -10.05 -0.90 15.92
CA LEU A 63 -9.90 -0.10 14.69
C LEU A 63 -11.23 0.55 14.28
N ARG A 64 -12.34 -0.18 14.38
CA ARG A 64 -13.68 0.35 14.11
C ARG A 64 -14.00 1.49 15.07
N ALA A 65 -13.74 1.34 16.37
CA ALA A 65 -13.99 2.39 17.36
C ALA A 65 -13.16 3.67 17.10
N ILE A 66 -11.93 3.54 16.59
CA ILE A 66 -11.07 4.68 16.22
C ILE A 66 -11.58 5.36 14.93
N LEU A 67 -12.02 4.58 13.95
CA LEU A 67 -12.42 5.09 12.63
C LEU A 67 -13.87 5.55 12.57
N ALA A 68 -14.77 4.95 13.35
CA ALA A 68 -16.21 5.23 13.35
C ALA A 68 -16.57 6.71 13.62
N PRO A 69 -15.89 7.44 14.54
CA PRO A 69 -16.13 8.87 14.74
C PRO A 69 -15.88 9.74 13.50
N HIS A 70 -15.15 9.23 12.51
CA HIS A 70 -14.73 9.96 11.31
C HIS A 70 -15.36 9.41 10.02
N LEU A 71 -16.13 8.33 10.09
CA LEU A 71 -16.75 7.71 8.91
C LEU A 71 -18.21 8.17 8.79
N PRO A 72 -18.66 8.57 7.59
CA PRO A 72 -20.08 8.75 7.35
C PRO A 72 -20.81 7.42 7.58
N PRO A 73 -22.06 7.45 8.07
CA PRO A 73 -22.84 6.22 8.26
C PRO A 73 -22.95 5.46 6.94
N ILE A 74 -22.74 4.14 6.98
CA ILE A 74 -22.94 3.28 5.80
C ILE A 74 -24.45 3.24 5.53
N PRO A 75 -24.93 3.70 4.36
CA PRO A 75 -26.35 3.68 4.06
C PRO A 75 -26.87 2.24 4.01
N LEU A 76 -28.06 2.03 4.57
CA LEU A 76 -28.79 0.78 4.46
C LEU A 76 -29.67 0.85 3.20
N ILE A 77 -29.47 -0.07 2.26
CA ILE A 77 -30.36 -0.28 1.11
C ILE A 77 -31.09 -1.60 1.38
N ASP A 78 -32.42 -1.56 1.49
CA ASP A 78 -33.29 -2.71 1.80
C ASP A 78 -32.85 -3.50 3.04
N GLY A 79 -32.45 -2.79 4.10
CA GLY A 79 -32.02 -3.39 5.38
C GLY A 79 -30.62 -4.02 5.35
N ARG A 80 -29.85 -3.82 4.27
CA ARG A 80 -28.46 -4.31 4.16
C ARG A 80 -27.49 -3.13 4.05
N ALA A 81 -26.36 -3.23 4.75
CA ALA A 81 -25.27 -2.29 4.61
C ALA A 81 -24.77 -2.30 3.16
N ALA A 82 -24.93 -1.17 2.46
CA ALA A 82 -24.45 -0.99 1.11
C ALA A 82 -23.34 0.07 1.12
N VAL A 83 -22.15 -0.30 0.67
CA VAL A 83 -21.10 0.69 0.39
C VAL A 83 -21.49 1.38 -0.91
N PRO A 84 -21.83 2.69 -0.90
CA PRO A 84 -22.20 3.37 -2.12
C PRO A 84 -21.02 3.36 -3.08
N ARG A 85 -21.28 3.05 -4.36
CA ARG A 85 -20.30 3.26 -5.41
C ARG A 85 -20.11 4.77 -5.55
N LEU A 86 -18.85 5.20 -5.60
CA LEU A 86 -18.47 6.57 -5.93
C LEU A 86 -18.22 6.58 -7.44
N ASP A 87 -19.30 6.54 -8.22
CA ASP A 87 -19.30 6.81 -9.65
C ASP A 87 -19.33 8.31 -9.96
#